data_AF-A0A3D4VZQ6-F1
#
_entry.id   AF-A0A3D4VZQ6-F1
#
_cell.length_a   1.000
_cell.length_b   1.000
_cell.length_c   1.000
_cell.angle_alpha   90.00
_cell.angle_beta   90.00
_cell.angle_gamma   90.00
#
_symmetry.space_group_name_H-M   'P 1'
#
loop_
_entity.id
_entity.type
_entity.pdbx_description
1 polymer ?
#
loop_
_entity_poly.entity_id
_entity_poly.type
_entity_poly.pdbx_seq_one_letter_code
_entity_poly.pdbx_strand_id
1 'polypeptide(L)'
;MSGEAEKTERAYVYMVRCAGGQLYTGWTNDPASRLHAHKSGKGAKCTRALGAQRFAYLERCTDKSAALRREAALKKLTKAQKEAMCAEWAEKNLPRLSLATRADAAEILDIYNWYVLHHTATFQVTPSSLPEYEDWVDSTRALIPLLLARDGDDKLLGYACAHRYHPREAYDWAVESTIYCAPDARGFGVGDTLYRALLDILDGMGYWNVYALVADPNPASERIHARLGFTCVGREPHTAYKFGWLGLSTWWLPLRRGNEKPEPTHPLTQEQVEEILGRYQA
;
A
#
# COMPACT_ATOMS: atom_id res chain seq x y z
N MET A 1 14.06 -21.87 24.27
CA MET A 1 15.16 -20.98 24.72
C MET A 1 14.83 -19.59 24.24
N SER A 2 14.44 -18.74 25.19
CA SER A 2 14.23 -17.30 25.03
C SER A 2 15.57 -16.62 24.73
N GLY A 3 15.63 -15.88 23.63
CA GLY A 3 16.74 -14.99 23.30
C GLY A 3 16.14 -13.77 22.64
N GLU A 4 16.11 -12.67 23.39
CA GLU A 4 15.61 -11.36 22.99
C GLU A 4 16.18 -10.98 21.62
N ALA A 5 15.31 -10.86 20.62
CA ALA A 5 15.63 -10.07 19.45
C ALA A 5 15.85 -8.65 19.96
N GLU A 6 17.12 -8.24 20.01
CA GLU A 6 17.60 -6.92 20.31
C GLU A 6 16.70 -5.90 19.60
N LYS A 7 15.76 -5.29 20.34
CA LYS A 7 14.90 -4.23 19.81
C LYS A 7 15.82 -3.05 19.56
N THR A 8 16.43 -3.00 18.38
CA THR A 8 17.12 -1.80 17.91
C THR A 8 16.10 -0.68 18.00
N GLU A 9 16.28 0.24 18.95
CA GLU A 9 15.30 1.28 19.23
C GLU A 9 15.25 2.20 18.01
N ARG A 10 14.27 1.97 17.13
CA ARG A 10 14.13 2.75 15.90
C ARG A 10 13.73 4.16 16.31
N ALA A 11 14.45 5.16 15.83
CA ALA A 11 14.15 6.56 16.08
C ALA A 11 14.03 7.28 14.76
N TYR A 12 12.96 8.05 14.60
CA TYR A 12 12.69 8.83 13.40
C TYR A 12 12.30 10.25 13.75
N VAL A 13 12.75 11.20 12.95
CA VAL A 13 12.18 12.54 12.88
C VAL A 13 11.32 12.65 11.62
N TYR A 14 10.24 13.42 11.67
CA TYR A 14 9.35 13.59 10.54
C TYR A 14 8.78 15.00 10.45
N MET A 15 8.29 15.33 9.26
CA MET A 15 7.32 16.39 9.04
C MET A 15 6.05 15.82 8.42
N VAL A 16 4.89 16.28 8.90
CA VAL A 16 3.57 15.91 8.38
C VAL A 16 2.94 17.12 7.68
N ARG A 17 2.46 16.91 6.47
CA ARG A 17 1.63 17.86 5.73
C ARG A 17 0.21 17.83 6.28
N CYS A 18 -0.31 18.99 6.65
CA CYS A 18 -1.70 19.18 7.07
C CYS A 18 -2.56 19.74 5.92
N ALA A 19 -3.88 19.68 6.05
CA ALA A 19 -4.81 20.03 4.98
C ALA A 19 -4.69 21.49 4.48
N GLY A 20 -4.31 22.42 5.35
CA GLY A 20 -4.03 23.82 4.98
C GLY A 20 -2.60 24.08 4.48
N GLY A 21 -1.85 23.02 4.14
CA GLY A 21 -0.47 23.10 3.67
C GLY A 21 0.59 23.27 4.76
N GLN A 22 0.19 23.47 6.02
CA GLN A 22 1.14 23.63 7.13
C GLN A 22 1.93 22.34 7.39
N LEU A 23 3.15 22.51 7.91
CA LEU A 23 4.03 21.43 8.33
C LEU A 23 4.04 21.31 9.85
N TYR A 24 3.80 20.10 10.34
CA TYR A 24 4.04 19.73 11.73
C TYR A 24 5.31 18.89 11.83
N THR A 25 6.22 19.25 12.73
CA THR A 25 7.48 18.51 12.96
C THR A 25 7.41 17.76 14.28
N GLY A 26 7.86 16.49 14.27
CA GLY A 26 7.95 15.67 15.47
C GLY A 26 8.91 14.50 15.32
N TRP A 27 8.98 13.66 16.34
CA TRP A 27 9.75 12.42 16.32
C TRP A 27 8.87 11.23 16.77
N THR A 28 9.28 10.01 16.43
CA THR A 28 8.59 8.76 16.80
C THR A 28 9.52 7.56 16.67
N ASN A 29 9.19 6.47 17.35
CA ASN A 29 9.80 5.16 17.13
C ASN A 29 9.01 4.27 16.15
N ASP A 30 7.75 4.62 15.93
CA ASP A 30 6.84 3.97 14.99
C ASP A 30 6.17 5.04 14.10
N PRO A 31 6.69 5.28 12.88
CA PRO A 31 6.11 6.23 11.93
C PRO A 31 4.68 5.89 11.52
N ALA A 32 4.38 4.62 11.28
CA ALA A 32 3.06 4.19 10.79
C ALA A 32 1.97 4.44 11.83
N SER A 33 2.20 3.96 13.06
CA SER A 33 1.26 4.20 14.17
C SER A 33 1.12 5.69 14.49
N ARG A 34 2.23 6.45 14.40
CA ARG A 34 2.22 7.91 14.64
C ARG A 34 1.38 8.65 13.60
N LEU A 35 1.57 8.37 12.31
CA LEU A 35 0.77 8.99 11.25
C LEU A 35 -0.71 8.65 11.39
N HIS A 36 -1.03 7.39 11.72
CA HIS A 36 -2.40 6.97 11.99
C HIS A 36 -3.03 7.78 13.14
N ALA A 37 -2.32 7.93 14.27
CA ALA A 37 -2.81 8.72 15.39
C ALA A 37 -3.07 10.19 14.98
N HIS A 38 -2.20 10.80 14.19
CA HIS A 38 -2.41 12.14 13.66
C HIS A 38 -3.68 12.23 12.78
N LYS A 39 -3.87 11.28 11.86
CA LYS A 39 -5.06 11.21 10.99
C LYS A 39 -6.36 10.97 11.76
N SER A 40 -6.32 10.18 12.82
CA SER A 40 -7.49 9.83 13.61
C SER A 40 -7.83 10.87 14.70
N GLY A 41 -7.16 12.03 14.71
CA GLY A 41 -7.31 13.05 15.75
C GLY A 41 -6.73 12.68 17.12
N LYS A 42 -6.10 11.52 17.27
CA LYS A 42 -5.46 11.06 18.53
C LYS A 42 -4.01 11.54 18.67
N GLY A 43 -3.48 12.24 17.67
CA GLY A 43 -2.14 12.83 17.67
C GLY A 43 -2.04 14.14 18.44
N ALA A 44 -0.96 14.89 18.18
CA ALA A 44 -0.70 16.19 18.82
C ALA A 44 -1.86 17.19 18.61
N LYS A 45 -2.07 18.09 19.58
CA LYS A 45 -3.15 19.10 19.55
C LYS A 45 -3.19 19.87 18.22
N CYS A 46 -2.04 20.31 17.72
CA CYS A 46 -1.94 21.03 16.45
C CYS A 46 -2.42 20.19 15.26
N THR A 47 -2.01 18.92 15.16
CA THR A 47 -2.41 18.05 14.04
C THR A 47 -3.90 17.69 14.06
N ARG A 48 -4.54 17.65 15.24
CA ARG A 48 -5.98 17.46 15.36
C ARG A 48 -6.76 18.62 14.75
N ALA A 49 -6.29 19.85 14.99
CA ALA A 49 -6.93 21.06 14.45
C ALA A 49 -6.63 21.27 12.95
N LEU A 50 -5.44 20.90 12.49
CA LEU A 50 -4.97 21.18 11.13
C LEU A 50 -5.28 20.07 10.11
N GLY A 51 -5.65 18.87 10.56
CA GLY A 51 -5.96 17.74 9.68
C GLY A 51 -4.72 17.17 8.99
N ALA A 52 -3.96 16.32 9.69
CA ALA A 52 -2.79 15.65 9.13
C ALA A 52 -3.12 14.72 7.94
N GLN A 53 -2.36 14.82 6.84
CA GLN A 53 -2.60 14.06 5.60
C GLN A 53 -1.54 13.00 5.31
N ARG A 54 -0.26 13.34 5.30
CA ARG A 54 0.84 12.42 4.96
C ARG A 54 2.17 12.91 5.51
N PHE A 55 3.16 12.03 5.58
CA PHE A 55 4.53 12.48 5.75
C PHE A 55 4.96 13.33 4.55
N ALA A 56 5.54 14.49 4.84
CA ALA A 56 6.24 15.34 3.88
C ALA A 56 7.77 15.17 4.00
N TYR A 57 8.22 14.59 5.11
CA TYR A 57 9.61 14.28 5.39
C TYR A 57 9.67 13.17 6.43
N LEU A 58 10.61 12.25 6.28
CA LEU A 58 10.92 11.23 7.28
C LEU A 58 12.40 10.87 7.20
N GLU A 59 13.07 10.90 8.34
CA GLU A 59 14.50 10.58 8.45
C GLU A 59 14.71 9.63 9.63
N ARG A 60 15.44 8.53 9.37
CA ARG A 60 15.88 7.60 10.41
C ARG A 60 17.09 8.20 11.12
N CYS A 61 17.06 8.18 12.45
CA CYS A 61 18.15 8.61 13.31
C CYS A 61 18.78 7.39 14.03
N THR A 62 19.98 7.58 14.56
CA THR A 62 20.72 6.54 15.30
C THR A 62 20.01 6.14 16.59
N ASP A 63 19.42 7.12 17.28
CA ASP A 63 18.80 6.96 18.59
C ASP A 63 17.81 8.11 18.86
N LYS A 64 17.11 8.02 19.99
CA LYS A 64 16.15 9.04 20.44
C LYS A 64 16.78 10.42 20.62
N SER A 65 17.99 10.51 21.17
CA SER A 65 18.67 11.78 21.41
C SER A 65 19.06 12.47 20.10
N ALA A 66 19.48 11.70 19.10
CA ALA A 66 19.70 12.18 17.74
C ALA A 66 18.39 12.68 17.09
N ALA A 67 17.29 11.93 17.22
CA ALA A 67 15.99 12.34 16.68
C ALA A 67 15.48 13.64 17.32
N LEU A 68 15.62 13.81 18.64
CA LEU A 68 15.24 15.04 19.35
C LEU A 68 16.11 16.25 18.95
N ARG A 69 17.43 16.06 18.80
CA ARG A 69 18.33 17.11 18.29
C ARG A 69 17.94 17.52 16.87
N ARG A 70 17.64 16.54 16.01
CA ARG A 70 17.22 16.78 14.64
C ARG A 70 15.86 17.48 14.57
N GLU A 71 14.89 17.07 15.38
CA GLU A 71 13.59 17.75 15.52
C GLU A 71 13.77 19.23 15.91
N ALA A 72 14.62 19.52 16.89
CA ALA A 72 14.93 20.89 17.31
C ALA A 72 15.59 21.71 16.19
N ALA A 73 16.52 21.10 15.44
CA ALA A 73 17.14 21.73 14.27
C ALA A 73 16.09 22.04 13.18
N LEU A 74 15.24 21.08 12.83
CA LEU A 74 14.17 21.27 11.86
C LEU A 74 13.21 22.37 12.30
N LYS A 75 12.84 22.44 13.58
CA LYS A 75 11.93 23.49 14.09
C LYS A 75 12.47 24.91 13.88
N LYS A 76 13.79 25.10 13.93
CA LYS A 76 14.47 26.39 13.69
C LYS A 76 14.52 26.81 12.22
N LEU A 77 14.30 25.88 11.28
CA LEU A 77 14.28 26.21 9.86
C LEU A 77 13.08 27.09 9.50
N THR A 78 13.31 28.01 8.55
CA THR A 78 12.25 28.81 7.94
C THR A 78 11.26 27.92 7.20
N LYS A 79 10.06 28.44 6.89
CA LYS A 79 9.08 27.71 6.07
C LYS A 79 9.69 27.31 4.72
N ALA A 80 10.34 28.24 4.02
CA ALA A 80 10.95 27.98 2.71
C ALA A 80 11.98 26.83 2.75
N GLN A 81 12.83 26.79 3.77
CA GLN A 81 13.80 25.70 3.95
C GLN A 81 13.12 24.35 4.22
N LYS A 82 12.06 24.33 5.04
CA LYS A 82 11.29 23.11 5.30
C LYS A 82 10.60 22.60 4.03
N GLU A 83 10.05 23.51 3.23
CA GLU A 83 9.39 23.15 1.98
C GLU A 83 10.40 22.59 0.97
N ALA A 84 11.57 23.19 0.82
CA ALA A 84 12.64 22.68 -0.05
C ALA A 84 13.06 21.26 0.36
N MET A 85 13.31 21.03 1.66
CA MET A 85 13.62 19.71 2.18
C MET A 85 12.48 18.69 1.95
N CYS A 86 11.23 19.12 2.05
CA CYS A 86 10.09 18.24 1.76
C CYS A 86 10.00 17.91 0.27
N ALA A 87 10.33 18.85 -0.62
CA ALA A 87 10.35 18.62 -2.05
C ALA A 87 11.45 17.61 -2.45
N GLU A 88 12.67 17.80 -1.96
CA GLU A 88 13.79 16.87 -2.17
C GLU A 88 13.46 15.47 -1.62
N TRP A 89 12.90 15.42 -0.41
CA TRP A 89 12.47 14.15 0.17
C TRP A 89 11.35 13.50 -0.62
N ALA A 90 10.38 14.29 -1.10
CA ALA A 90 9.26 13.79 -1.88
C ALA A 90 9.72 13.18 -3.21
N GLU A 91 10.58 13.87 -3.94
CA GLU A 91 11.17 13.38 -5.19
C GLU A 91 11.88 12.04 -5.01
N LYS A 92 12.55 11.86 -3.87
CA LYS A 92 13.29 10.64 -3.55
C LYS A 92 12.43 9.52 -2.98
N ASN A 93 11.37 9.80 -2.23
CA ASN A 93 10.70 8.79 -1.39
C ASN A 93 9.21 8.58 -1.70
N LEU A 94 8.56 9.48 -2.44
CA LEU A 94 7.16 9.27 -2.80
C LEU A 94 7.05 8.22 -3.91
N PRO A 95 6.04 7.33 -3.82
CA PRO A 95 5.84 6.30 -4.82
C PRO A 95 5.43 6.94 -6.16
N ARG A 96 6.22 6.66 -7.20
CA ARG A 96 5.86 6.88 -8.60
C ARG A 96 5.18 5.61 -9.10
N LEU A 97 3.98 5.74 -9.64
CA LEU A 97 3.25 4.61 -10.19
C LEU A 97 3.57 4.40 -11.67
N SER A 98 3.69 3.14 -12.07
CA SER A 98 3.89 2.72 -13.46
C SER A 98 3.22 1.37 -13.73
N LEU A 99 3.14 1.00 -15.01
CA LEU A 99 2.75 -0.34 -15.43
C LEU A 99 3.95 -1.28 -15.42
N ALA A 100 3.74 -2.50 -14.92
CA ALA A 100 4.75 -3.54 -14.96
C ALA A 100 4.99 -4.04 -16.39
N THR A 101 6.22 -4.51 -16.60
CA THR A 101 6.67 -5.27 -17.76
C THR A 101 7.17 -6.64 -17.32
N ARG A 102 7.40 -7.55 -18.27
CA ARG A 102 8.02 -8.86 -17.97
C ARG A 102 9.37 -8.71 -17.26
N ALA A 103 10.13 -7.65 -17.56
CA ALA A 103 11.43 -7.40 -16.94
C ALA A 103 11.34 -7.13 -15.43
N ASP A 104 10.18 -6.69 -14.93
CA ASP A 104 9.96 -6.44 -13.51
C ASP A 104 9.68 -7.72 -12.70
N ALA A 105 9.53 -8.89 -13.36
CA ALA A 105 9.15 -10.14 -12.72
C ALA A 105 10.10 -10.55 -11.58
N ALA A 106 11.41 -10.32 -11.72
CA ALA A 106 12.39 -10.65 -10.69
C ALA A 106 12.17 -9.84 -9.41
N GLU A 107 11.97 -8.52 -9.51
CA GLU A 107 11.75 -7.67 -8.33
C GLU A 107 10.38 -7.91 -7.67
N ILE A 108 9.34 -8.16 -8.48
CA ILE A 108 8.02 -8.55 -7.99
C ILE A 108 8.11 -9.88 -7.23
N LEU A 109 8.84 -10.85 -7.79
CA LEU A 109 9.06 -12.16 -7.18
C LEU A 109 9.82 -12.03 -5.85
N ASP A 110 10.85 -11.18 -5.77
CA ASP A 110 11.60 -10.95 -4.53
C ASP A 110 10.68 -10.46 -3.41
N ILE A 111 9.80 -9.50 -3.70
CA ILE A 111 8.79 -9.04 -2.74
C ILE A 111 7.86 -10.21 -2.36
N TYR A 112 7.34 -10.94 -3.34
CA TYR A 112 6.37 -12.01 -3.09
C TYR A 112 6.95 -13.16 -2.27
N ASN A 113 8.13 -13.67 -2.65
CA ASN A 113 8.80 -14.77 -1.98
C ASN A 113 9.20 -14.41 -0.55
N TRP A 114 9.47 -13.14 -0.25
CA TRP A 114 9.61 -12.69 1.13
C TRP A 114 8.33 -12.96 1.94
N TYR A 115 7.13 -12.67 1.40
CA TYR A 115 5.87 -12.98 2.07
C TYR A 115 5.61 -14.48 2.15
N VAL A 116 6.00 -15.27 1.14
CA VAL A 116 5.92 -16.74 1.18
C VAL A 116 6.71 -17.27 2.38
N LEU A 117 7.94 -16.81 2.57
CA LEU A 117 8.86 -17.33 3.59
C LEU A 117 8.68 -16.74 4.99
N HIS A 118 8.17 -15.50 5.11
CA HIS A 118 8.25 -14.74 6.35
C HIS A 118 6.93 -14.14 6.83
N HIS A 119 5.82 -14.37 6.12
CA HIS A 119 4.53 -13.78 6.48
C HIS A 119 3.34 -14.69 6.15
N THR A 120 2.18 -14.35 6.70
CA THR A 120 0.92 -15.08 6.50
C THR A 120 -0.02 -14.40 5.51
N ALA A 121 0.43 -13.37 4.79
CA ALA A 121 -0.45 -12.58 3.91
C ALA A 121 -0.79 -13.34 2.61
N THR A 122 0.08 -14.25 2.21
CA THR A 122 -0.19 -15.29 1.22
C THR A 122 -0.18 -16.65 1.93
N PHE A 123 -1.04 -17.56 1.50
CA PHE A 123 -1.04 -18.95 1.94
C PHE A 123 -0.17 -19.87 1.08
N GLN A 124 0.53 -19.33 0.08
CA GLN A 124 1.59 -20.06 -0.59
C GLN A 124 2.74 -20.35 0.39
N VAL A 125 3.22 -21.59 0.39
CA VAL A 125 4.28 -22.08 1.29
C VAL A 125 5.59 -22.36 0.58
N THR A 126 5.55 -22.77 -0.69
CA THR A 126 6.74 -23.01 -1.51
C THR A 126 7.04 -21.75 -2.32
N PRO A 127 8.26 -21.19 -2.25
CA PRO A 127 8.65 -20.05 -3.08
C PRO A 127 8.45 -20.33 -4.58
N SER A 128 8.00 -19.32 -5.31
CA SER A 128 7.93 -19.38 -6.77
C SER A 128 9.30 -19.17 -7.39
N SER A 129 9.46 -19.68 -8.61
CA SER A 129 10.61 -19.46 -9.49
C SER A 129 10.40 -18.25 -10.40
N LEU A 130 11.50 -17.73 -10.97
CA LEU A 130 11.44 -16.62 -11.92
C LEU A 130 10.62 -16.94 -13.18
N PRO A 131 10.78 -18.11 -13.85
CA PRO A 131 9.96 -18.42 -15.02
C PRO A 131 8.45 -18.43 -14.72
N GLU A 132 8.04 -18.99 -13.58
CA GLU A 132 6.63 -18.98 -13.16
C GLU A 132 6.11 -17.54 -12.98
N TYR A 133 6.94 -16.64 -12.44
CA TYR A 133 6.55 -15.25 -12.23
C TYR A 133 6.59 -14.40 -13.49
N GLU A 134 7.48 -14.69 -14.43
CA GLU A 134 7.44 -14.09 -15.77
C GLU A 134 6.12 -14.42 -16.48
N ASP A 135 5.71 -15.69 -16.43
CA ASP A 135 4.44 -16.15 -17.01
C ASP A 135 3.23 -15.55 -16.25
N TRP A 136 3.31 -15.43 -14.93
CA TRP A 136 2.29 -14.76 -14.12
C TRP A 136 2.17 -13.27 -14.47
N VAL A 137 3.28 -12.56 -14.67
CA VAL A 137 3.28 -11.15 -15.07
C VAL A 137 2.62 -11.00 -16.44
N ASP A 138 3.00 -11.80 -17.42
CA ASP A 138 2.44 -11.71 -18.78
C ASP A 138 0.95 -12.05 -18.82
N SER A 139 0.53 -13.13 -18.12
CA SER A 139 -0.88 -13.52 -18.04
C SER A 139 -1.74 -12.51 -17.28
N THR A 140 -1.20 -11.89 -16.22
CA THR A 140 -1.91 -10.84 -15.47
C THR A 140 -2.11 -9.61 -16.36
N ARG A 141 -1.05 -9.13 -17.02
CA ARG A 141 -1.07 -7.95 -17.89
C ARG A 141 -1.99 -8.12 -19.10
N ALA A 142 -2.21 -9.35 -19.55
CA ALA A 142 -3.16 -9.66 -20.63
C ALA A 142 -4.64 -9.45 -20.21
N LEU A 143 -4.92 -9.41 -18.90
CA LEU A 143 -6.28 -9.26 -18.37
C LEU A 143 -6.53 -7.90 -17.73
N ILE A 144 -5.61 -7.45 -16.85
CA ILE A 144 -5.77 -6.27 -16.00
C ILE A 144 -4.41 -5.58 -15.83
N PRO A 145 -4.35 -4.23 -15.75
CA PRO A 145 -3.11 -3.53 -15.40
C PRO A 145 -2.46 -4.03 -14.10
N LEU A 146 -1.18 -4.43 -14.20
CA LEU A 146 -0.31 -4.71 -13.07
C LEU A 146 0.48 -3.45 -12.73
N LEU A 147 0.19 -2.87 -11.58
CA LEU A 147 0.75 -1.59 -11.13
C LEU A 147 1.99 -1.80 -10.28
N LEU A 148 3.01 -0.99 -10.51
CA LEU A 148 4.20 -0.88 -9.66
C LEU A 148 4.21 0.46 -8.95
N ALA A 149 4.83 0.49 -7.77
CA ALA A 149 5.20 1.71 -7.09
C ALA A 149 6.72 1.70 -6.86
N ARG A 150 7.43 2.67 -7.42
CA ARG A 150 8.88 2.83 -7.23
C ARG A 150 9.21 4.14 -6.51
N ASP A 151 10.30 4.18 -5.76
CA ASP A 151 10.79 5.43 -5.19
C ASP A 151 11.60 6.26 -6.20
N GLY A 152 12.30 7.28 -5.72
CA GLY A 152 13.06 8.16 -6.58
C GLY A 152 14.37 7.56 -7.10
N ASP A 153 14.89 6.52 -6.44
CA ASP A 153 16.07 5.76 -6.83
C ASP A 153 15.69 4.51 -7.65
N ASP A 154 14.45 4.46 -8.16
CA ASP A 154 13.87 3.37 -8.95
C ASP A 154 13.70 2.04 -8.19
N LYS A 155 13.75 2.06 -6.86
CA LYS A 155 13.54 0.85 -6.06
C LYS A 155 12.06 0.48 -6.00
N LEU A 156 11.74 -0.79 -6.24
CA LEU A 156 10.37 -1.30 -6.09
C LEU A 156 9.90 -1.28 -4.62
N LEU A 157 8.86 -0.48 -4.36
CA LEU A 157 8.21 -0.33 -3.06
C LEU A 157 7.01 -1.27 -2.89
N GLY A 158 6.43 -1.74 -4.00
CA GLY A 158 5.29 -2.64 -3.99
C GLY A 158 4.61 -2.72 -5.35
N TYR A 159 3.64 -3.62 -5.44
CA TYR A 159 2.81 -3.81 -6.63
C TYR A 159 1.37 -4.13 -6.26
N ALA A 160 0.46 -3.88 -7.19
CA ALA A 160 -0.96 -4.24 -7.05
C ALA A 160 -1.56 -4.63 -8.40
N CYS A 161 -2.50 -5.57 -8.39
CA CYS A 161 -3.26 -5.96 -9.57
C CYS A 161 -4.59 -6.58 -9.14
N ALA A 162 -5.34 -7.07 -10.11
CA ALA A 162 -6.50 -7.89 -9.86
C ALA A 162 -6.53 -9.10 -10.80
N HIS A 163 -7.35 -10.08 -10.43
CA HIS A 163 -7.56 -11.34 -11.14
C HIS A 163 -9.06 -11.61 -11.24
N ARG A 164 -9.48 -12.50 -12.16
CA ARG A 164 -10.88 -12.97 -12.18
C ARG A 164 -11.22 -13.57 -10.82
N TYR A 165 -12.34 -13.15 -10.24
CA TYR A 165 -12.77 -13.67 -8.94
C TYR A 165 -13.19 -15.15 -9.01
N HIS A 166 -13.79 -15.56 -10.13
CA HIS A 166 -14.28 -16.93 -10.32
C HIS A 166 -14.24 -17.29 -11.81
N PRO A 167 -14.01 -18.57 -12.19
CA PRO A 167 -13.85 -18.95 -13.61
C PRO A 167 -15.14 -18.92 -14.44
N ARG A 168 -16.31 -19.02 -13.80
CA ARG A 168 -17.62 -18.99 -14.46
C ARG A 168 -17.98 -17.59 -14.93
N GLU A 169 -18.49 -17.48 -16.15
CA GLU A 169 -18.81 -16.23 -16.86
C GLU A 169 -19.82 -15.33 -16.14
N ALA A 170 -20.70 -15.88 -15.30
CA ALA A 170 -21.61 -15.08 -14.48
C ALA A 170 -20.88 -14.16 -13.46
N TYR A 171 -19.57 -14.35 -13.26
CA TYR A 171 -18.72 -13.55 -12.39
C TYR A 171 -17.82 -12.56 -13.14
N ASP A 172 -17.99 -12.35 -14.44
CA ASP A 172 -17.07 -11.53 -15.25
C ASP A 172 -17.00 -10.04 -14.84
N TRP A 173 -17.95 -9.58 -14.03
CA TRP A 173 -17.96 -8.24 -13.42
C TRP A 173 -17.35 -8.18 -12.01
N ALA A 174 -16.77 -9.29 -11.54
CA ALA A 174 -16.13 -9.40 -10.24
C ALA A 174 -14.66 -9.78 -10.37
N VAL A 175 -13.82 -9.06 -9.64
CA VAL A 175 -12.38 -9.31 -9.56
C VAL A 175 -11.94 -9.51 -8.12
N GLU A 176 -10.89 -10.31 -7.93
CA GLU A 176 -10.13 -10.36 -6.70
C GLU A 176 -8.91 -9.44 -6.83
N SER A 177 -8.71 -8.56 -5.86
CA SER A 177 -7.58 -7.64 -5.84
C SER A 177 -6.46 -8.13 -4.94
N THR A 178 -5.23 -7.87 -5.36
CA THR A 178 -4.01 -8.27 -4.66
C THR A 178 -3.07 -7.08 -4.51
N ILE A 179 -2.44 -6.96 -3.34
CA ILE A 179 -1.43 -5.94 -3.08
C ILE A 179 -0.31 -6.45 -2.18
N TYR A 180 0.93 -6.15 -2.55
CA TYR A 180 2.10 -6.41 -1.72
C TYR A 180 3.03 -5.20 -1.70
N CYS A 181 3.42 -4.77 -0.51
CA CYS A 181 4.47 -3.77 -0.33
C CYS A 181 5.78 -4.45 0.09
N ALA A 182 6.91 -3.92 -0.37
CA ALA A 182 8.23 -4.28 0.14
C ALA A 182 8.25 -4.16 1.68
N PRO A 183 8.95 -5.06 2.41
CA PRO A 183 8.88 -5.11 3.88
C PRO A 183 9.24 -3.80 4.58
N ASP A 184 10.16 -3.04 4.00
CA ASP A 184 10.64 -1.75 4.49
C ASP A 184 9.82 -0.55 3.99
N ALA A 185 8.94 -0.74 3.01
CA ALA A 185 8.01 0.27 2.50
C ALA A 185 6.64 0.27 3.21
N ARG A 186 6.39 -0.68 4.13
CA ARG A 186 5.11 -0.80 4.85
C ARG A 186 4.84 0.38 5.76
N GLY A 187 3.57 0.82 5.80
CA GLY A 187 3.12 1.89 6.68
C GLY A 187 3.43 3.30 6.20
N PHE A 188 4.05 3.45 5.02
CA PHE A 188 4.35 4.75 4.40
C PHE A 188 3.35 5.19 3.34
N GLY A 189 2.22 4.50 3.23
CA GLY A 189 1.12 4.87 2.32
C GLY A 189 1.21 4.26 0.92
N VAL A 190 2.28 3.55 0.58
CA VAL A 190 2.46 2.86 -0.71
C VAL A 190 1.24 2.00 -1.07
N GLY A 191 0.78 1.18 -0.13
CA GLY A 191 -0.37 0.32 -0.35
C GLY A 191 -1.69 1.09 -0.60
N ASP A 192 -1.85 2.27 0.02
CA ASP A 192 -3.03 3.12 -0.21
C ASP A 192 -2.99 3.74 -1.60
N THR A 193 -1.83 4.23 -2.02
CA THR A 193 -1.63 4.84 -3.34
C THR A 193 -1.89 3.84 -4.46
N LEU A 194 -1.27 2.64 -4.37
CA LEU A 194 -1.47 1.55 -5.32
C LEU A 194 -2.94 1.14 -5.42
N TYR A 195 -3.62 0.94 -4.29
CA TYR A 195 -5.02 0.50 -4.32
C TYR A 195 -5.95 1.55 -4.91
N ARG A 196 -5.78 2.83 -4.57
CA ARG A 196 -6.64 3.89 -5.13
C ARG A 196 -6.53 3.96 -6.65
N ALA A 197 -5.30 3.91 -7.17
CA ALA A 197 -5.07 3.85 -8.61
C ALA A 197 -5.69 2.60 -9.25
N LEU A 198 -5.50 1.42 -8.62
CA LEU A 198 -6.10 0.18 -9.11
C LEU A 198 -7.63 0.25 -9.13
N LEU A 199 -8.26 0.77 -8.07
CA LEU A 199 -9.71 0.85 -7.98
C LEU A 199 -10.31 1.81 -9.02
N ASP A 200 -9.67 2.95 -9.29
CA ASP A 200 -10.09 3.86 -10.36
C ASP A 200 -10.00 3.20 -11.74
N ILE A 201 -8.93 2.43 -11.99
CA ILE A 201 -8.77 1.64 -13.22
C ILE A 201 -9.88 0.60 -13.33
N LEU A 202 -10.15 -0.16 -12.27
CA LEU A 202 -11.17 -1.21 -12.28
C LEU A 202 -12.59 -0.63 -12.48
N ASP A 203 -12.89 0.52 -11.89
CA ASP A 203 -14.14 1.23 -12.13
C ASP A 203 -14.26 1.67 -13.60
N GLY A 204 -13.20 2.25 -14.15
CA GLY A 204 -13.12 2.66 -15.56
C GLY A 204 -13.29 1.49 -16.53
N MET A 205 -12.78 0.29 -16.19
CA MET A 205 -12.96 -0.93 -16.98
C MET A 205 -14.38 -1.52 -16.90
N GLY A 206 -15.26 -0.98 -16.06
CA GLY A 206 -16.64 -1.41 -15.92
C GLY A 206 -16.88 -2.55 -14.93
N TYR A 207 -15.91 -2.88 -14.07
CA TYR A 207 -16.13 -3.87 -13.02
C TYR A 207 -17.18 -3.40 -11.99
N TRP A 208 -17.91 -4.35 -11.41
CA TRP A 208 -18.95 -4.08 -10.42
C TRP A 208 -18.49 -4.34 -9.00
N ASN A 209 -17.71 -5.39 -8.81
CA ASN A 209 -17.31 -5.87 -7.50
C ASN A 209 -15.81 -6.11 -7.43
N VAL A 210 -15.19 -5.62 -6.36
CA VAL A 210 -13.83 -5.96 -5.99
C VAL A 210 -13.88 -6.75 -4.69
N TYR A 211 -13.30 -7.94 -4.70
CA TYR A 211 -13.09 -8.77 -3.53
C TYR A 211 -11.62 -8.72 -3.13
N ALA A 212 -11.35 -8.89 -1.85
CA ALA A 212 -10.01 -9.09 -1.32
C ALA A 212 -10.06 -10.21 -0.29
N LEU A 213 -9.21 -11.21 -0.48
CA LEU A 213 -9.05 -12.33 0.43
C LEU A 213 -7.89 -12.01 1.38
N VAL A 214 -8.20 -11.90 2.66
CA VAL A 214 -7.25 -11.43 3.67
C VAL A 214 -7.10 -12.50 4.74
N ALA A 215 -5.88 -13.01 4.93
CA ALA A 215 -5.56 -13.89 6.05
C ALA A 215 -6.04 -13.27 7.37
N ASP A 216 -6.77 -14.03 8.17
CA ASP A 216 -7.45 -13.54 9.38
C ASP A 216 -6.83 -14.21 10.63
N PRO A 217 -6.41 -13.44 11.64
CA PRO A 217 -6.43 -11.97 11.70
C PRO A 217 -5.28 -11.30 10.94
N ASN A 218 -5.54 -10.15 10.31
CA ASN A 218 -4.51 -9.26 9.77
C ASN A 218 -4.93 -7.79 9.93
N PRO A 219 -4.79 -7.22 11.14
CA PRO A 219 -5.32 -5.89 11.46
C PRO A 219 -4.76 -4.77 10.56
N ALA A 220 -3.57 -4.93 9.98
CA ALA A 220 -3.00 -3.95 9.07
C ALA A 220 -3.74 -3.92 7.73
N SER A 221 -3.96 -5.10 7.13
CA SER A 221 -4.72 -5.24 5.88
C SER A 221 -6.18 -4.85 6.07
N GLU A 222 -6.82 -5.31 7.16
CA GLU A 222 -8.22 -4.98 7.49
C GLU A 222 -8.45 -3.47 7.57
N ARG A 223 -7.54 -2.72 8.20
CA ARG A 223 -7.63 -1.24 8.28
C ARG A 223 -7.48 -0.56 6.94
N ILE A 224 -6.65 -1.09 6.03
CA ILE A 224 -6.49 -0.54 4.68
C ILE A 224 -7.79 -0.73 3.91
N HIS A 225 -8.33 -1.95 3.89
CA HIS A 225 -9.57 -2.29 3.20
C HIS A 225 -10.75 -1.47 3.74
N ALA A 226 -10.96 -1.42 5.06
CA ALA A 226 -12.02 -0.63 5.67
C ALA A 226 -11.94 0.87 5.28
N ARG A 227 -10.72 1.43 5.25
CA ARG A 227 -10.50 2.84 4.88
C ARG A 227 -10.74 3.13 3.40
N LEU A 228 -10.61 2.12 2.55
CA LEU A 228 -10.92 2.20 1.12
C LEU A 228 -12.41 1.90 0.83
N GLY A 229 -13.23 1.67 1.86
CA GLY A 229 -14.66 1.44 1.73
C GLY A 229 -15.07 -0.02 1.58
N PHE A 230 -14.12 -0.97 1.68
CA PHE A 230 -14.45 -2.38 1.71
C PHE A 230 -15.18 -2.73 3.01
N THR A 231 -16.10 -3.69 2.92
CA THR A 231 -16.80 -4.28 4.05
C THR A 231 -16.44 -5.76 4.16
N CYS A 232 -16.14 -6.24 5.36
CA CYS A 232 -15.95 -7.67 5.60
C CYS A 232 -17.29 -8.40 5.47
N VAL A 233 -17.42 -9.30 4.51
CA VAL A 233 -18.65 -10.03 4.19
C VAL A 233 -18.63 -11.50 4.63
N GLY A 234 -17.47 -12.00 5.06
CA GLY A 234 -17.32 -13.37 5.55
C GLY A 234 -16.00 -13.58 6.27
N ARG A 235 -16.00 -14.50 7.24
CA ARG A 235 -14.81 -15.01 7.90
C ARG A 235 -14.90 -16.52 8.02
N GLU A 236 -13.96 -17.23 7.42
CA GLU A 236 -13.77 -18.66 7.59
C GLU A 236 -12.67 -18.90 8.63
N PRO A 237 -12.98 -19.40 9.84
CA PRO A 237 -11.96 -19.74 10.82
C PRO A 237 -11.20 -21.01 10.40
N HIS A 238 -9.93 -21.12 10.77
CA HIS A 238 -9.15 -22.37 10.64
C HIS A 238 -9.11 -22.91 9.19
N THR A 239 -8.93 -22.01 8.23
CA THR A 239 -8.96 -22.27 6.78
C THR A 239 -7.62 -22.77 6.24
N ALA A 240 -6.50 -22.27 6.76
CA ALA A 240 -5.18 -22.59 6.23
C ALA A 240 -4.15 -22.79 7.33
N TYR A 241 -3.17 -23.65 7.04
CA TYR A 241 -2.03 -23.91 7.92
C TYR A 241 -0.74 -23.35 7.32
N LYS A 242 -0.21 -22.28 7.91
CA LYS A 242 1.09 -21.68 7.58
C LYS A 242 1.63 -20.93 8.79
N PHE A 243 2.73 -21.42 9.36
CA PHE A 243 3.26 -20.96 10.65
C PHE A 243 2.25 -21.07 11.82
N GLY A 244 1.27 -21.96 11.68
CA GLY A 244 0.10 -22.08 12.57
C GLY A 244 -1.21 -22.09 11.77
N TRP A 245 -2.32 -22.38 12.46
CA TRP A 245 -3.65 -22.31 11.87
C TRP A 245 -4.15 -20.86 11.81
N LEU A 246 -4.74 -20.50 10.66
CA LEU A 246 -5.20 -19.15 10.35
C LEU A 246 -6.60 -19.21 9.74
N GLY A 247 -7.38 -18.15 9.94
CA GLY A 247 -8.63 -17.94 9.21
C GLY A 247 -8.40 -17.22 7.89
N LEU A 248 -9.48 -17.07 7.13
CA LEU A 248 -9.56 -16.20 5.96
C LEU A 248 -10.74 -15.26 6.16
N SER A 249 -10.60 -14.02 5.72
CA SER A 249 -11.69 -13.05 5.68
C SER A 249 -11.88 -12.55 4.25
N THR A 250 -13.13 -12.46 3.83
CA THR A 250 -13.51 -11.90 2.52
C THR A 250 -13.98 -10.48 2.70
N TRP A 251 -13.31 -9.54 2.03
CA TRP A 251 -13.64 -8.13 2.01
C TRP A 251 -14.18 -7.74 0.64
N TRP A 252 -15.28 -6.99 0.62
CA TRP A 252 -16.01 -6.64 -0.59
C TRP A 252 -16.18 -5.13 -0.73
N LEU A 253 -15.93 -4.62 -1.93
CA LEU A 253 -16.21 -3.25 -2.34
C LEU A 253 -17.09 -3.25 -3.61
N PRO A 254 -18.33 -2.73 -3.55
CA PRO A 254 -19.10 -2.46 -4.75
C PRO A 254 -18.59 -1.18 -5.42
N LEU A 255 -18.11 -1.29 -6.66
CA LEU A 255 -17.83 -0.15 -7.54
C LEU A 255 -19.12 0.39 -8.15
N ARG A 256 -20.09 -0.50 -8.40
CA ARG A 256 -21.42 -0.17 -8.94
C ARG A 256 -22.52 -0.73 -8.04
N ARG A 257 -23.70 -0.12 -8.11
CA ARG A 257 -24.87 -0.51 -7.32
C ARG A 257 -26.08 -0.56 -8.25
N GLY A 258 -26.92 -1.55 -8.05
CA GLY A 258 -28.11 -1.75 -8.88
C GLY A 258 -28.35 -3.23 -9.17
N ASN A 259 -29.26 -3.50 -10.10
CA ASN A 259 -29.59 -4.85 -10.58
C ASN A 259 -29.92 -4.86 -12.08
N GLU A 260 -29.51 -3.80 -12.78
CA GLU A 260 -29.55 -3.69 -14.23
C GLU A 260 -28.60 -4.71 -14.87
N LYS A 261 -28.90 -5.08 -16.12
CA LYS A 261 -28.01 -5.93 -16.90
C LYS A 261 -26.69 -5.15 -17.12
N PRO A 262 -25.53 -5.67 -16.67
CA PRO A 262 -24.27 -4.98 -16.83
C PRO A 262 -23.77 -5.05 -18.28
N GLU A 263 -23.18 -3.96 -18.76
CA GLU A 263 -22.39 -3.98 -20.00
C GLU A 263 -21.11 -4.80 -19.80
N PRO A 264 -20.57 -5.46 -20.84
CA PRO A 264 -19.29 -6.17 -20.74
C PRO A 264 -18.17 -5.26 -20.23
N THR A 265 -17.26 -5.81 -19.44
CA THR A 265 -16.03 -5.11 -19.05
C THR A 265 -15.15 -4.87 -20.28
N HIS A 266 -14.33 -3.82 -20.23
CA HIS A 266 -13.45 -3.45 -21.33
C HIS A 266 -12.11 -2.96 -20.80
N PRO A 267 -11.00 -3.21 -21.52
CA PRO A 267 -9.71 -2.64 -21.16
C PRO A 267 -9.73 -1.13 -21.35
N LEU A 268 -9.04 -0.42 -20.46
CA LEU A 268 -8.70 0.99 -20.68
C LEU A 268 -7.55 1.09 -21.68
N THR A 269 -7.54 2.17 -22.45
CA THR A 269 -6.38 2.56 -23.27
C THR A 269 -5.18 2.90 -22.39
N GLN A 270 -3.98 2.84 -22.96
CA GLN A 270 -2.77 3.20 -22.25
C GLN A 270 -2.84 4.65 -21.74
N GLU A 271 -3.34 5.58 -22.56
CA GLU A 271 -3.48 7.00 -22.17
C GLU A 271 -4.42 7.18 -20.99
N GLN A 272 -5.55 6.46 -20.95
CA GLN A 272 -6.49 6.51 -19.82
C GLN A 272 -5.85 5.99 -18.53
N VAL A 273 -5.08 4.91 -18.62
CA VAL A 273 -4.37 4.36 -17.46
C VAL A 273 -3.31 5.34 -16.96
N GLU A 274 -2.50 5.89 -17.86
CA GLU A 274 -1.48 6.89 -17.52
C GLU A 274 -2.09 8.15 -16.89
N GLU A 275 -3.23 8.62 -17.39
CA GLU A 275 -3.98 9.74 -16.80
C GLU A 275 -4.39 9.42 -15.35
N ILE A 276 -4.92 8.22 -15.10
CA ILE A 276 -5.28 7.78 -13.75
C ILE A 276 -4.04 7.73 -12.85
N LEU A 277 -2.95 7.09 -13.31
CA LEU A 277 -1.71 6.98 -12.54
C LEU A 277 -1.14 8.37 -12.20
N GLY A 278 -1.22 9.34 -13.12
CA GLY A 278 -0.77 10.71 -12.94
C GLY A 278 -1.50 11.45 -11.80
N ARG A 279 -2.74 11.09 -11.46
CA ARG A 279 -3.47 11.66 -10.30
C ARG A 279 -2.88 11.23 -8.96
N TYR A 280 -2.10 10.15 -8.96
CA TYR A 280 -1.48 9.55 -7.77
C TYR A 280 0.03 9.77 -7.70
N GLN A 281 0.62 10.37 -8.75
CA GLN A 281 1.96 10.94 -8.72
C GLN A 281 1.88 12.30 -7.99
N ALA A 282 2.80 12.55 -7.07
CA ALA A 282 2.72 13.70 -6.16
C ALA A 282 4.00 14.51 -6.12
#